data_AF-A0A2G6L873-F1
#
_entry.id   AF-A0A2G6L873-F1
#
_cell.length_a   1.000
_cell.length_b   1.000
_cell.length_c   1.000
_cell.angle_alpha   90.00
_cell.angle_beta   90.00
_cell.angle_gamma   90.00
#
_symmetry.space_group_name_H-M   'P 1'
#
loop_
_entity.id
_entity.type
_entity.pdbx_description
1 polymer ?
#
loop_
_entity_poly.entity_id
_entity_poly.type
_entity_poly.pdbx_seq_one_letter_code
_entity_poly.pdbx_strand_id
1 'polypeptide(L)'
;MNIVKTTRSQFLGFTFRAGNIHIHPKSLERFKHQIRKLTNRNWGVSMCYQLFKTCQYIRGWIGYFGIAKGYQLCLDLDQWIRRRIRMAYWRQWRKPRTRVRQLMKRGVEVTAAVACGITSKGPWRSSKTPGINQALSNAYLKSEGLYALRDGWIKLHYPE
;
A
#
# COMPACT_ATOMS: atom_id res chain seq x y z
N MET A 1 -21.85 17.98 28.67
CA MET A 1 -21.20 16.69 28.39
C MET A 1 -21.86 16.10 27.15
N ASN A 2 -21.17 16.00 26.00
CA ASN A 2 -21.80 15.55 24.76
C ASN A 2 -21.89 14.02 24.74
N ILE A 3 -23.09 13.48 24.90
CA ILE A 3 -23.36 12.04 24.82
C ILE A 3 -23.50 11.66 23.35
N VAL A 4 -22.64 10.76 22.87
CA VAL A 4 -22.61 10.30 21.48
C VAL A 4 -22.81 8.79 21.46
N LYS A 5 -23.61 8.29 20.51
CA LYS A 5 -23.78 6.84 20.30
C LYS A 5 -22.42 6.17 20.10
N THR A 6 -22.24 4.98 20.67
CA THR A 6 -21.00 4.19 20.64
C THR A 6 -20.47 3.94 19.22
N THR A 7 -21.35 3.85 18.23
CA THR A 7 -21.02 3.70 16.79
C THR A 7 -20.50 4.96 16.12
N ARG A 8 -20.69 6.11 16.75
CA ARG A 8 -20.23 7.44 16.30
C ARG A 8 -19.15 8.01 17.21
N SER A 9 -18.81 7.33 18.30
CA SER A 9 -17.77 7.76 19.21
C SER A 9 -16.39 7.48 18.61
N GLN A 10 -15.46 8.39 18.92
CA GLN A 10 -14.05 8.25 18.61
C GLN A 10 -13.29 8.25 19.92
N PHE A 11 -12.64 7.14 20.25
CA PHE A 11 -11.79 7.04 21.43
C PHE A 11 -10.42 6.48 21.03
N LEU A 12 -9.36 7.26 21.26
CA LEU A 12 -7.97 6.90 20.90
C LEU A 12 -7.79 6.43 19.44
N GLY A 13 -8.66 6.89 18.52
CA GLY A 13 -8.63 6.49 17.12
C GLY A 13 -9.39 5.20 16.78
N PHE A 14 -10.11 4.63 17.75
CA PHE A 14 -11.03 3.51 17.59
C PHE A 14 -12.50 3.97 17.64
N THR A 15 -13.37 3.09 17.17
CA THR A 15 -14.83 3.18 17.28
C THR A 15 -15.38 1.80 17.63
N PHE A 16 -16.58 1.76 18.19
CA PHE A 16 -17.16 0.53 18.71
C PHE A 16 -18.45 0.22 17.95
N ARG A 17 -18.50 -0.94 17.30
CA ARG A 17 -19.66 -1.36 16.52
C ARG A 17 -20.02 -2.78 16.89
N ALA A 18 -21.27 -2.98 17.31
CA ALA A 18 -21.80 -4.29 17.72
C ALA A 18 -20.85 -5.03 18.70
N GLY A 19 -20.42 -4.35 19.77
CA GLY A 19 -19.54 -4.93 20.79
C GLY A 19 -18.07 -5.14 20.37
N ASN A 20 -17.68 -4.83 19.13
CA ASN A 20 -16.33 -5.04 18.63
C ASN A 20 -15.58 -3.71 18.41
N ILE A 21 -14.27 -3.73 18.69
CA ILE A 21 -13.35 -2.61 18.44
C ILE A 21 -13.03 -2.56 16.95
N HIS A 22 -13.27 -1.39 16.35
CA HIS A 22 -12.96 -1.09 14.96
C HIS A 22 -12.08 0.15 14.87
N ILE A 23 -11.34 0.29 13.77
CA ILE A 23 -10.54 1.49 13.52
C ILE A 23 -11.47 2.63 13.08
N HIS A 24 -11.37 3.78 13.74
CA HIS A 24 -12.19 4.93 13.40
C HIS A 24 -11.86 5.44 11.97
N PRO A 25 -12.86 5.84 11.15
CA PRO A 25 -12.63 6.30 9.78
C PRO A 25 -11.55 7.39 9.63
N LYS A 26 -11.53 8.39 10.53
CA LYS A 26 -10.48 9.44 10.54
C LYS A 26 -9.06 8.87 10.71
N SER A 27 -8.89 7.80 11.49
CA SER A 27 -7.59 7.15 11.67
C SER A 27 -7.15 6.45 10.38
N LEU A 28 -8.09 5.82 9.66
CA LEU A 28 -7.83 5.21 8.35
C LEU A 28 -7.51 6.26 7.28
N GLU A 29 -8.17 7.41 7.31
CA GLU A 29 -7.85 8.53 6.43
C GLU A 29 -6.44 9.07 6.67
N ARG A 30 -6.07 9.27 7.95
CA ARG A 30 -4.71 9.66 8.34
C ARG A 30 -3.67 8.63 7.87
N PHE A 31 -3.96 7.34 8.02
CA PHE A 31 -3.12 6.26 7.52
C PHE A 31 -2.91 6.35 6.00
N LYS A 32 -4.01 6.41 5.24
CA LYS A 32 -3.95 6.55 3.78
C LYS A 32 -3.22 7.83 3.37
N HIS A 33 -3.41 8.93 4.09
CA HIS A 33 -2.69 10.18 3.83
C HIS A 33 -1.19 10.04 4.04
N GLN A 34 -0.76 9.39 5.11
CA GLN A 34 0.65 9.19 5.39
C GLN A 34 1.31 8.28 4.35
N ILE A 35 0.65 7.20 3.94
CA ILE A 35 1.13 6.35 2.83
C ILE A 35 1.24 7.15 1.53
N ARG A 36 0.30 8.06 1.24
CA ARG A 36 0.40 8.95 0.06
C ARG A 36 1.61 9.87 0.12
N LYS A 37 1.93 10.41 1.29
CA LYS A 37 3.14 11.24 1.50
C LYS A 37 4.40 10.42 1.28
N LEU A 38 4.49 9.23 1.87
CA LEU A 38 5.64 8.34 1.75
C LEU A 38 5.81 7.77 0.33
N THR A 39 4.74 7.66 -0.45
CA THR A 39 4.79 7.18 -1.84
C THR A 39 4.73 8.31 -2.88
N ASN A 40 5.05 9.53 -2.46
CA ASN A 40 4.97 10.70 -3.34
C ASN A 40 6.13 10.76 -4.34
N ARG A 41 5.85 11.30 -5.53
CA ARG A 41 6.85 11.50 -6.59
C ARG A 41 7.92 12.52 -6.20
N ASN A 42 7.52 13.57 -5.49
CA ASN A 42 8.38 14.74 -5.23
C ASN A 42 9.30 14.55 -4.02
N TRP A 43 9.39 13.33 -3.47
CA TRP A 43 10.22 13.09 -2.30
C TRP A 43 11.73 13.00 -2.65
N GLY A 44 12.07 12.62 -3.89
CA GLY A 44 13.45 12.62 -4.36
C GLY A 44 14.36 11.53 -3.77
N VAL A 45 13.80 10.51 -3.12
CA VAL A 45 14.55 9.42 -2.49
C VAL A 45 14.59 8.16 -3.35
N SER A 46 15.52 7.25 -3.06
CA SER A 46 15.59 5.94 -3.70
C SER A 46 14.34 5.10 -3.39
N MET A 47 13.99 4.18 -4.29
CA MET A 47 12.82 3.31 -4.08
C MET A 47 13.00 2.38 -2.87
N CYS A 48 14.23 1.89 -2.66
CA CYS A 48 14.57 1.09 -1.49
C CYS A 48 14.30 1.86 -0.19
N TYR A 49 14.75 3.12 -0.11
CA TYR A 49 14.47 3.97 1.06
C TYR A 49 12.98 4.29 1.19
N GLN A 50 12.30 4.55 0.07
CA GLN A 50 10.86 4.80 0.05
C GLN A 50 10.06 3.60 0.60
N LEU A 51 10.42 2.38 0.17
CA LEU A 51 9.86 1.12 0.67
C LEU A 51 10.17 0.94 2.14
N PHE A 52 11.43 1.12 2.56
CA PHE A 52 11.85 1.00 3.94
C PHE A 52 11.01 1.88 4.87
N LYS A 53 10.89 3.17 4.57
CA LYS A 53 10.10 4.12 5.39
C LYS A 53 8.60 3.81 5.35
N THR A 54 8.09 3.36 4.20
CA THR A 54 6.70 2.89 4.09
C THR A 54 6.47 1.69 4.99
N CYS A 55 7.36 0.71 5.00
CA CYS A 55 7.23 -0.49 5.83
C CYS A 55 7.43 -0.18 7.32
N GLN A 56 8.35 0.72 7.68
CA GLN A 56 8.52 1.20 9.05
C GLN A 56 7.20 1.79 9.58
N TYR A 57 6.54 2.63 8.78
CA TYR A 57 5.25 3.21 9.14
C TYR A 57 4.14 2.15 9.27
N ILE A 58 4.05 1.21 8.32
CA ILE A 58 3.07 0.13 8.34
C ILE A 58 3.22 -0.73 9.60
N ARG A 59 4.46 -1.10 9.97
CA ARG A 59 4.75 -1.89 11.18
C ARG A 59 4.32 -1.18 12.46
N GLY A 60 4.65 0.11 12.61
CA GLY A 60 4.20 0.89 13.77
C GLY A 60 2.68 1.02 13.82
N TRP A 61 2.04 1.21 12.66
CA TRP A 61 0.59 1.34 12.59
C TRP A 61 -0.14 0.04 12.97
N ILE A 62 0.30 -1.11 12.48
CA ILE A 62 -0.31 -2.40 12.84
C ILE A 62 -0.03 -2.77 14.30
N GLY A 63 1.12 -2.39 14.86
CA GLY A 63 1.40 -2.61 16.29
C GLY A 63 0.40 -1.91 17.21
N TYR A 64 -0.11 -0.74 16.80
CA TYR A 64 -1.11 0.00 17.58
C TYR A 64 -2.55 -0.40 17.24
N PHE A 65 -2.91 -0.37 15.95
CA PHE A 65 -4.29 -0.63 15.52
C PHE A 65 -4.62 -2.11 15.34
N GLY A 66 -3.62 -2.99 15.49
CA GLY A 66 -3.79 -4.44 15.35
C GLY A 66 -4.79 -5.00 16.33
N ILE A 67 -5.04 -4.39 17.50
CA ILE A 67 -6.04 -4.84 18.47
C ILE A 67 -7.48 -4.81 17.91
N ALA A 68 -7.73 -4.01 16.86
CA ALA A 68 -9.04 -3.95 16.22
C ALA A 68 -9.31 -5.21 15.37
N LYS A 69 -10.55 -5.71 15.42
CA LYS A 69 -11.02 -6.72 14.47
C LYS A 69 -11.07 -6.10 13.08
N GLY A 70 -10.28 -6.65 12.15
CA GLY A 70 -10.14 -6.03 10.83
C GLY A 70 -9.27 -6.79 9.84
N TYR A 71 -9.32 -8.12 9.80
CA TYR A 71 -8.53 -8.88 8.83
C TYR A 71 -8.83 -8.47 7.37
N GLN A 72 -10.11 -8.36 6.99
CA GLN A 72 -10.51 -7.91 5.66
C GLN A 72 -9.98 -6.50 5.35
N LEU A 73 -10.05 -5.60 6.34
CA LEU A 73 -9.51 -4.25 6.21
C LEU A 73 -7.99 -4.26 5.97
N CYS A 74 -7.24 -5.15 6.63
CA CYS A 74 -5.81 -5.32 6.39
C CYS A 74 -5.53 -5.79 4.95
N LEU A 75 -6.30 -6.74 4.43
CA LEU A 75 -6.18 -7.20 3.04
C LEU A 75 -6.47 -6.09 2.02
N ASP A 76 -7.53 -5.32 2.23
CA ASP A 76 -7.92 -4.22 1.35
C ASP A 76 -6.86 -3.11 1.34
N LEU A 77 -6.33 -2.78 2.53
CA LEU A 77 -5.24 -1.81 2.66
C LEU A 77 -3.96 -2.32 2.00
N ASP A 78 -3.61 -3.60 2.17
CA ASP A 78 -2.45 -4.20 1.51
C ASP A 78 -2.56 -4.14 -0.01
N GLN A 79 -3.73 -4.45 -0.58
CA GLN A 79 -3.94 -4.33 -2.02
C GLN A 79 -3.76 -2.88 -2.50
N TRP A 80 -4.30 -1.92 -1.74
CA TRP A 80 -4.17 -0.49 -2.02
C TRP A 80 -2.71 0.00 -1.92
N ILE A 81 -1.96 -0.46 -0.90
CA ILE A 81 -0.55 -0.14 -0.68
C ILE A 81 0.31 -0.69 -1.82
N ARG A 82 0.13 -1.96 -2.21
CA ARG A 82 0.87 -2.56 -3.35
C ARG A 82 0.65 -1.76 -4.63
N ARG A 83 -0.59 -1.35 -4.90
CA ARG A 83 -0.90 -0.51 -6.06
C ARG A 83 -0.25 0.88 -5.99
N ARG A 84 -0.17 1.48 -4.80
CA ARG A 84 0.54 2.75 -4.57
C ARG A 84 2.02 2.63 -4.82
N ILE A 85 2.63 1.56 -4.35
CA ILE A 85 4.05 1.27 -4.58
C ILE A 85 4.33 1.05 -6.06
N ARG A 86 3.50 0.26 -6.77
CA ARG A 86 3.59 0.13 -8.24
C ARG A 86 3.50 1.47 -8.95
N MET A 87 2.62 2.36 -8.49
CA MET A 87 2.53 3.72 -9.02
C MET A 87 3.81 4.52 -8.76
N ALA A 88 4.46 4.35 -7.61
CA ALA A 88 5.72 5.02 -7.30
C ALA A 88 6.87 4.53 -8.20
N TYR A 89 7.03 3.21 -8.40
CA TYR A 89 7.95 2.66 -9.41
C TYR A 89 7.68 3.24 -10.80
N TRP A 90 6.40 3.27 -11.20
CA TRP A 90 6.00 3.82 -12.50
C TRP A 90 6.36 5.31 -12.67
N ARG A 91 6.22 6.10 -11.61
CA ARG A 91 6.58 7.51 -11.59
C ARG A 91 8.10 7.71 -11.64
N GLN A 92 8.86 6.83 -10.99
CA GLN A 92 10.31 6.83 -11.03
C GLN A 92 10.84 6.47 -12.43
N TRP A 93 10.18 5.54 -13.13
CA TRP A 93 10.45 5.23 -14.53
C TRP A 93 9.87 6.31 -15.46
N ARG A 94 10.47 7.51 -15.41
CA ARG A 94 9.94 8.71 -16.08
C ARG A 94 9.85 8.55 -17.60
N LYS A 95 10.90 8.03 -18.24
CA LYS A 95 11.01 7.95 -19.70
C LYS A 95 10.37 6.64 -20.21
N PRO A 96 9.66 6.65 -21.37
CA PRO A 96 9.11 5.43 -21.98
C PRO A 96 10.16 4.34 -22.17
N ARG A 97 11.36 4.69 -22.67
CA ARG A 97 12.50 3.76 -22.81
C ARG A 97 12.87 3.07 -21.49
N THR A 98 12.86 3.82 -20.39
CA THR A 98 13.14 3.26 -19.05
C THR A 98 12.04 2.30 -18.60
N ARG A 99 10.76 2.63 -18.83
CA ARG A 99 9.63 1.76 -18.49
C ARG A 99 9.73 0.43 -19.21
N VAL A 100 9.89 0.47 -20.54
CA VAL A 100 10.00 -0.74 -21.38
C VAL A 100 11.17 -1.60 -20.90
N ARG A 101 12.36 -1.01 -20.72
CA ARG A 101 13.54 -1.72 -20.23
C ARG A 101 13.32 -2.37 -18.85
N GLN A 102 12.64 -1.69 -17.93
CA GLN A 102 12.38 -2.20 -16.59
C GLN A 102 11.31 -3.28 -16.55
N LEU A 103 10.33 -3.24 -17.46
CA LEU A 103 9.33 -4.29 -17.65
C LEU A 103 9.98 -5.54 -18.25
N MET A 104 10.76 -5.39 -19.33
CA MET A 104 11.49 -6.50 -19.96
C MET A 104 12.48 -7.17 -19.00
N LYS A 105 13.22 -6.36 -18.22
CA LYS A 105 14.14 -6.88 -17.17
C LYS A 105 13.44 -7.79 -16.16
N ARG A 106 12.13 -7.64 -15.99
CA ARG A 106 11.31 -8.41 -15.04
C ARG A 106 10.41 -9.44 -15.74
N GLY A 107 10.76 -9.84 -16.97
CA GLY A 107 10.13 -10.95 -17.67
C GLY A 107 8.80 -10.61 -18.36
N VAL A 108 8.49 -9.34 -18.57
CA VAL A 108 7.36 -8.95 -19.43
C VAL A 108 7.78 -9.07 -20.89
N GLU A 109 6.97 -9.74 -21.69
CA GLU A 109 7.16 -9.89 -23.14
C GLU A 109 7.28 -8.52 -23.83
N VAL A 110 8.08 -8.44 -24.89
CA VAL A 110 8.49 -7.18 -25.53
C VAL A 110 7.31 -6.36 -26.03
N THR A 111 6.37 -6.98 -26.76
CA THR A 111 5.19 -6.27 -27.29
C THR A 111 4.32 -5.72 -26.15
N ALA A 112 4.09 -6.50 -25.10
CA ALA A 112 3.35 -6.08 -23.91
C ALA A 112 4.07 -4.96 -23.14
N ALA A 113 5.41 -5.05 -23.03
CA ALA A 113 6.25 -4.06 -22.36
C ALA A 113 6.23 -2.72 -23.12
N VAL A 114 6.32 -2.75 -24.45
CA VAL A 114 6.22 -1.56 -25.31
C VAL A 114 4.85 -0.92 -25.18
N ALA A 115 3.77 -1.69 -25.38
CA ALA A 115 2.40 -1.20 -25.27
C ALA A 115 2.11 -0.56 -23.90
N CYS A 116 2.61 -1.17 -22.82
CA CYS A 116 2.46 -0.60 -21.48
C CYS A 116 3.36 0.63 -21.26
N GLY A 117 4.59 0.61 -21.76
CA GLY A 117 5.61 1.65 -21.55
C GLY A 117 5.28 2.99 -22.19
N ILE A 118 4.70 2.97 -23.39
CA ILE A 118 4.37 4.17 -24.19
C ILE A 118 2.99 4.76 -23.87
N THR A 119 2.25 4.16 -22.94
CA THR A 119 0.89 4.62 -22.61
C THR A 119 0.84 6.09 -22.17
N SER A 120 -0.16 6.82 -22.68
CA SER A 120 -0.50 8.18 -22.26
C SER A 120 -1.33 8.22 -20.97
N LYS A 121 -1.69 7.05 -20.42
CA LYS A 121 -2.56 6.95 -19.25
C LYS A 121 -1.82 7.36 -17.98
N GLY A 122 -2.56 7.98 -17.05
CA GLY A 122 -2.00 8.48 -15.80
C GLY A 122 -1.47 7.37 -14.89
N PRO A 123 -0.50 7.67 -13.99
CA PRO A 123 0.22 6.65 -13.21
C PRO A 123 -0.65 5.71 -12.37
N TRP A 124 -1.76 6.22 -11.81
CA TRP A 124 -2.68 5.39 -11.03
C TRP A 124 -3.46 4.40 -11.89
N ARG A 125 -3.81 4.78 -13.12
CA ARG A 125 -4.47 3.88 -14.08
C ARG A 125 -3.48 2.85 -14.57
N SER A 126 -2.26 3.28 -14.92
CA SER A 126 -1.20 2.39 -15.37
C SER A 126 -0.82 1.37 -14.30
N SER A 127 -0.80 1.71 -13.00
CA SER A 127 -0.42 0.76 -11.94
C SER A 127 -1.35 -0.45 -11.77
N LYS A 128 -2.48 -0.52 -12.49
CA LYS A 128 -3.35 -1.70 -12.58
C LYS A 128 -3.10 -2.58 -13.81
N THR A 129 -2.26 -2.16 -14.76
CA THR A 129 -2.10 -2.90 -16.02
C THR A 129 -1.45 -4.26 -15.78
N PRO A 130 -1.78 -5.29 -16.59
CA PRO A 130 -1.19 -6.61 -16.47
C PRO A 130 0.34 -6.58 -16.54
N GLY A 131 0.92 -5.82 -17.47
CA GLY A 131 2.37 -5.70 -17.58
C GLY A 131 3.06 -5.17 -16.31
N ILE A 132 2.46 -4.18 -15.62
CA ILE A 132 3.02 -3.70 -14.34
C ILE A 132 2.78 -4.71 -13.23
N ASN A 133 1.64 -5.38 -13.18
CA ASN A 133 1.38 -6.40 -12.17
C ASN A 133 2.27 -7.65 -12.34
N GLN A 134 2.64 -7.99 -13.58
CA GLN A 134 3.61 -9.05 -13.88
C GLN A 134 5.02 -8.63 -13.47
N ALA A 135 5.48 -7.47 -13.93
CA ALA A 135 6.80 -6.96 -13.60
C ALA A 135 6.96 -6.72 -12.08
N LEU A 136 5.99 -6.07 -11.45
CA LEU A 136 5.97 -5.75 -10.02
C LEU A 136 4.97 -6.67 -9.31
N SER A 137 5.19 -7.97 -9.44
CA SER A 137 4.36 -9.01 -8.83
C SER A 137 4.33 -8.90 -7.30
N ASN A 138 3.34 -9.52 -6.67
CA ASN A 138 3.28 -9.55 -5.21
C ASN A 138 4.52 -10.26 -4.62
N ALA A 139 5.02 -11.29 -5.30
CA ALA A 139 6.25 -11.97 -4.93
C ALA A 139 7.47 -11.04 -5.02
N TYR A 140 7.60 -10.29 -6.12
CA TYR A 140 8.67 -9.30 -6.29
C TYR A 140 8.63 -8.21 -5.20
N LEU A 141 7.44 -7.65 -4.92
CA LEU A 141 7.32 -6.65 -3.87
C LEU A 141 7.68 -7.21 -2.49
N LYS A 142 7.34 -8.48 -2.22
CA LYS A 142 7.71 -9.17 -0.98
C LYS A 142 9.22 -9.39 -0.88
N SER A 143 9.88 -9.80 -1.97
CA SER A 143 11.35 -9.97 -2.01
C SER A 143 12.09 -8.65 -1.86
N GLU A 144 11.52 -7.53 -2.32
CA GLU A 144 12.05 -6.17 -2.09
C GLU A 144 11.82 -5.67 -0.66
N GLY A 145 11.19 -6.48 0.22
CA GLY A 145 11.01 -6.18 1.63
C GLY A 145 9.70 -5.45 1.96
N LEU A 146 8.71 -5.42 1.06
CA LEU A 146 7.40 -4.87 1.37
C LEU A 146 6.71 -5.68 2.46
N TYR A 147 6.49 -5.03 3.60
CA TYR A 147 5.74 -5.60 4.71
C TYR A 147 4.23 -5.56 4.46
N ALA A 148 3.55 -6.68 4.67
CA ALA A 148 2.10 -6.80 4.57
C ALA A 148 1.44 -6.59 5.94
N LEU A 149 0.40 -5.76 5.99
CA LEU A 149 -0.44 -5.57 7.18
C LEU A 149 -1.02 -6.88 7.68
N ARG A 150 -1.43 -7.77 6.75
CA ARG A 150 -2.00 -9.08 7.12
C ARG A 150 -1.03 -9.88 8.02
N ASP A 151 0.27 -9.85 7.70
CA ASP A 151 1.25 -10.70 8.39
C ASP A 151 1.46 -10.20 9.82
N GLY A 152 1.44 -8.87 10.02
CA GLY A 152 1.45 -8.26 11.34
C GLY A 152 0.18 -8.53 12.13
N TRP A 153 -0.99 -8.47 11.47
CA TRP A 153 -2.27 -8.76 12.11
C TRP A 153 -2.33 -10.22 12.60
N ILE A 154 -1.92 -11.18 11.76
CA ILE A 154 -1.87 -12.61 12.13
C ILE A 154 -0.94 -12.81 13.32
N LYS A 155 0.28 -12.25 13.28
CA LYS A 155 1.25 -12.37 14.37
C LYS A 155 0.72 -11.86 15.72
N LEU A 156 -0.15 -10.84 15.71
CA LEU A 156 -0.71 -10.27 16.94
C LEU A 156 -1.89 -11.08 17.51
N HIS A 157 -2.67 -11.77 16.67
CA HIS A 157 -3.86 -12.53 17.11
C HIS A 157 -3.59 -14.01 17.34
N TYR A 158 -2.56 -14.53 16.70
CA TYR A 158 -2.12 -15.91 16.81
C TYR A 158 -0.63 -15.94 17.17
N PRO A 159 -0.26 -15.47 18.39
CA PRO A 159 1.10 -15.67 18.89
C PRO A 159 1.32 -17.17 19.10
N GLU A 160 2.48 -17.67 18.65
CA GLU A 160 2.97 -19.02 18.96
C GLU A 160 3.24 -19.20 20.45
#